data_AF-A0A4R3GFJ1-F1
#
_entry.id   AF-A0A4R3GFJ1-F1
#
_cell.length_a   1.000
_cell.length_b   1.000
_cell.length_c   1.000
_cell.angle_alpha   90.00
_cell.angle_beta   90.00
_cell.angle_gamma   90.00
#
_symmetry.space_group_name_H-M   'P 1'
#
loop_
_entity.id
_entity.type
_entity.pdbx_description
1 polymer ?
#
loop_
_entity_poly.entity_id
_entity_poly.type
_entity_poly.pdbx_seq_one_letter_code
_entity_poly.pdbx_strand_id
1 'polypeptide(L)'
;MPSRTEKPPPLPSDAAILDEEVNKYGVLLSVWATLTYGQRNYYYNKLSKKNCAKATWARVPAEKRAQINAKSRERRQNNPEERRKKDREYFHRNIEKRRESARRYYYSHHSKMIEKHKRRWARERSKRQISLSPDAVFKLIDSAISRSLPKFVRDDIISAMCLAVLDGQLFVENITKEAKKFVSAYNREYDHFKTISLDAPLAGHDGLTLLDKLADPQLGRQ
;
A
#
# COMPACT_ATOMS: atom_id res chain seq x y z
N MET A 1 -44.28 32.70 19.38
CA MET A 1 -43.93 31.71 18.34
C MET A 1 -42.42 31.78 18.11
N PRO A 2 -41.62 30.82 18.63
CA PRO A 2 -40.16 30.86 18.48
C PRO A 2 -39.75 30.73 16.99
N SER A 3 -38.77 31.52 16.58
CA SER A 3 -38.36 31.68 15.20
C SER A 3 -37.82 30.35 14.60
N ARG A 4 -38.26 29.99 13.39
CA ARG A 4 -37.98 28.67 12.77
C ARG A 4 -36.54 28.46 12.29
N THR A 5 -35.64 29.43 12.48
CA THR A 5 -34.34 29.44 11.78
C THR A 5 -33.18 29.98 12.62
N GLU A 6 -33.08 29.59 13.89
CA GLU A 6 -31.86 29.84 14.67
C GLU A 6 -30.80 28.81 14.29
N LYS A 7 -29.75 29.27 13.59
CA LYS A 7 -28.58 28.45 13.28
C LYS A 7 -27.84 28.16 14.59
N PRO A 8 -27.57 26.88 14.92
CA PRO A 8 -26.89 26.55 16.16
C PRO A 8 -25.47 27.13 16.18
N PRO A 9 -24.94 27.45 17.37
CA PRO A 9 -23.56 27.91 17.53
C PRO A 9 -22.58 26.87 16.95
N PRO A 10 -21.40 27.32 16.47
CA PRO A 10 -20.37 26.40 15.99
C PRO A 10 -20.01 25.41 17.09
N LEU A 11 -19.87 24.13 16.72
CA LEU A 11 -19.48 23.10 17.67
C LEU A 11 -18.10 23.44 18.25
N PRO A 12 -17.86 23.19 19.55
CA PRO A 12 -16.54 23.37 20.15
C PRO A 12 -15.51 22.55 19.36
N SER A 13 -14.31 23.11 19.21
CA SER A 13 -13.22 22.48 18.45
C SER A 13 -12.84 21.13 19.06
N ASP A 14 -12.35 20.22 18.20
CA ASP A 14 -12.07 18.80 18.48
C ASP A 14 -11.21 18.52 19.75
N ALA A 15 -10.59 19.54 20.35
CA ALA A 15 -9.74 19.44 21.53
C ALA A 15 -10.48 19.17 22.86
N ALA A 16 -11.81 19.32 22.91
CA ALA A 16 -12.63 19.02 24.11
C ALA A 16 -13.30 17.64 24.08
N ILE A 17 -13.05 16.83 23.04
CA ILE A 17 -13.77 15.56 22.75
C ILE A 17 -12.93 14.36 23.20
N LEU A 18 -12.49 14.31 24.47
CA LEU A 18 -11.67 13.17 24.89
C LEU A 18 -12.47 11.95 25.37
N ASP A 19 -13.70 12.08 25.89
CA ASP A 19 -14.47 10.91 26.37
C ASP A 19 -16.00 10.99 26.21
N GLU A 20 -16.55 12.02 25.55
CA GLU A 20 -18.00 12.16 25.42
C GLU A 20 -18.57 11.47 24.18
N GLU A 21 -19.61 10.66 24.38
CA GLU A 21 -20.32 9.99 23.27
C GLU A 21 -21.00 11.00 22.33
N VAL A 22 -20.80 10.78 21.04
CA VAL A 22 -21.42 11.57 19.97
C VAL A 22 -22.74 10.92 19.56
N ASN A 23 -23.81 11.71 19.50
CA ASN A 23 -25.11 11.21 19.07
C ASN A 23 -25.18 10.92 17.56
N LYS A 24 -26.27 10.30 17.11
CA LYS A 24 -26.51 9.97 15.67
C LYS A 24 -26.52 11.19 14.71
N TYR A 25 -26.52 12.41 15.24
CA TYR A 25 -26.48 13.66 14.47
C TYR A 25 -25.07 14.26 14.39
N GLY A 26 -24.06 13.62 15.00
CA GLY A 26 -22.69 14.11 15.03
C GLY A 26 -22.46 15.24 16.05
N VAL A 27 -23.27 15.30 17.12
CA VAL A 27 -23.18 16.29 18.20
C VAL A 27 -22.97 15.55 19.53
N LEU A 28 -22.11 16.08 20.40
CA LEU A 28 -21.89 15.53 21.75
C LEU A 28 -23.19 15.52 22.55
N LEU A 29 -23.43 14.49 23.37
CA LEU A 29 -24.64 14.39 24.18
C LEU A 29 -24.82 15.58 25.14
N SER A 30 -23.72 16.08 25.72
CA SER A 30 -23.69 17.26 26.60
C SER A 30 -24.21 18.52 25.89
N VAL A 31 -23.66 18.81 24.71
CA VAL A 31 -24.06 19.93 23.85
C VAL A 31 -25.49 19.72 23.36
N TRP A 32 -25.89 18.48 23.04
CA TRP A 32 -27.23 18.18 22.57
C TRP A 32 -28.31 18.49 23.63
N ALA A 33 -28.01 18.23 24.90
CA ALA A 33 -28.90 18.53 26.01
C ALA A 33 -29.15 20.04 26.17
N THR A 34 -28.14 20.87 25.88
CA THR A 34 -28.25 22.34 26.00
C THR A 34 -28.87 23.03 24.79
N LEU A 35 -28.97 22.37 23.63
CA LEU A 35 -29.58 22.95 22.44
C LEU A 35 -31.09 23.19 22.60
N THR A 36 -31.56 24.32 22.09
CA THR A 36 -32.99 24.64 22.00
C THR A 36 -33.70 23.72 20.99
N TYR A 37 -35.03 23.63 21.08
CA TYR A 37 -35.83 22.84 20.14
C TYR A 37 -35.58 23.25 18.67
N GLY A 38 -35.47 24.56 18.38
CA GLY A 38 -35.17 25.06 17.03
C GLY A 38 -33.80 24.61 16.53
N GLN A 39 -32.79 24.63 17.39
CA GLN A 39 -31.44 24.16 17.07
C GLN A 39 -31.38 22.65 16.86
N ARG A 40 -32.05 21.84 17.69
CA ARG A 40 -32.16 20.38 17.47
C ARG A 40 -32.86 20.07 16.15
N ASN A 41 -33.92 20.82 15.82
CA ASN A 41 -34.64 20.70 14.55
C ASN A 41 -33.75 21.01 13.33
N TYR A 42 -32.79 21.93 13.45
CA TYR A 42 -31.79 22.14 12.41
C TYR A 42 -30.96 20.89 12.14
N TYR A 43 -30.46 20.21 13.19
CA TYR A 43 -29.69 18.96 13.03
C TYR A 43 -30.55 17.81 12.51
N TYR A 44 -31.80 17.67 12.98
CA TYR A 44 -32.77 16.71 12.43
C TYR A 44 -32.98 16.93 10.94
N ASN A 45 -33.26 18.16 10.52
CA ASN A 45 -33.47 18.49 9.12
C ASN A 45 -32.21 18.31 8.27
N LYS A 46 -31.03 18.60 8.82
CA LYS A 46 -29.75 18.37 8.12
C LYS A 46 -29.49 16.88 7.87
N LEU A 47 -29.70 16.03 8.87
CA LEU A 47 -29.56 14.58 8.71
C LEU A 47 -30.65 14.01 7.80
N SER A 48 -31.89 14.44 7.97
CA SER A 48 -33.02 14.07 7.10
C SER A 48 -32.73 14.44 5.64
N LYS A 49 -32.32 15.68 5.35
CA LYS A 49 -31.94 16.10 3.99
C LYS A 49 -30.79 15.28 3.43
N LYS A 50 -29.77 14.93 4.22
CA LYS A 50 -28.68 14.05 3.78
C LYS A 50 -29.16 12.64 3.47
N ASN A 51 -30.01 12.07 4.32
CA ASN A 51 -30.55 10.72 4.13
C ASN A 51 -31.54 10.69 2.96
N CYS A 52 -32.40 11.69 2.82
CA CYS A 52 -33.27 11.87 1.66
C CYS A 52 -32.45 12.09 0.39
N ALA A 53 -31.37 12.88 0.40
CA ALA A 53 -30.48 13.07 -0.76
C ALA A 53 -29.77 11.76 -1.14
N LYS A 54 -29.26 11.00 -0.17
CA LYS A 54 -28.62 9.71 -0.41
C LYS A 54 -29.62 8.67 -0.91
N ALA A 55 -30.81 8.60 -0.31
CA ALA A 55 -31.89 7.72 -0.71
C ALA A 55 -32.46 8.09 -2.09
N THR A 56 -32.59 9.38 -2.41
CA THR A 56 -33.01 9.83 -3.74
C THR A 56 -31.99 9.46 -4.80
N TRP A 57 -30.70 9.69 -4.57
CA TRP A 57 -29.67 9.22 -5.50
C TRP A 57 -29.66 7.69 -5.60
N ALA A 58 -29.81 6.95 -4.50
CA ALA A 58 -29.90 5.49 -4.49
C ALA A 58 -31.10 4.96 -5.31
N ARG A 59 -32.22 5.72 -5.33
CA ARG A 59 -33.42 5.42 -6.13
C ARG A 59 -33.29 5.79 -7.60
N VAL A 60 -32.31 6.61 -8.00
CA VAL A 60 -32.07 6.90 -9.42
C VAL A 60 -31.51 5.65 -10.09
N PRO A 61 -32.14 5.15 -11.18
CA PRO A 61 -31.63 4.02 -11.96
C PRO A 61 -30.19 4.25 -12.43
N ALA A 62 -29.40 3.18 -12.53
CA ALA A 62 -27.99 3.27 -12.91
C ALA A 62 -27.79 3.99 -14.26
N GLU A 63 -28.66 3.72 -15.23
CA GLU A 63 -28.67 4.37 -16.55
C GLU A 63 -28.82 5.89 -16.47
N LYS A 64 -29.76 6.36 -15.64
CA LYS A 64 -29.99 7.80 -15.47
C LYS A 64 -28.81 8.48 -14.77
N ARG A 65 -28.13 7.80 -13.83
CA ARG A 65 -26.88 8.30 -13.25
C ARG A 65 -25.77 8.37 -14.29
N ALA A 66 -25.64 7.34 -15.15
CA ALA A 66 -24.68 7.33 -16.25
C ALA A 66 -24.93 8.49 -17.22
N GLN A 67 -26.19 8.75 -17.59
CA GLN A 67 -26.57 9.89 -18.43
C GLN A 67 -26.23 11.24 -17.78
N ILE A 68 -26.54 11.43 -16.50
CA ILE A 68 -26.19 12.68 -15.77
C ILE A 68 -24.67 12.87 -15.72
N ASN A 69 -23.94 11.79 -15.46
CA ASN A 69 -22.47 11.81 -15.44
C ASN A 69 -21.88 12.07 -16.83
N ALA A 70 -22.47 11.50 -17.89
CA ALA A 70 -22.07 11.72 -19.29
C ALA A 70 -22.26 13.20 -19.67
N LYS A 71 -23.45 13.76 -19.43
CA LYS A 71 -23.72 15.20 -19.65
C LYS A 71 -22.78 16.10 -18.85
N SER A 72 -22.45 15.71 -17.61
CA SER A 72 -21.46 16.42 -16.80
C SER A 72 -20.03 16.32 -17.36
N ARG A 73 -19.66 15.19 -17.99
CA ARG A 73 -18.38 15.02 -18.68
C ARG A 73 -18.31 15.85 -19.96
N GLU A 74 -19.35 15.79 -20.80
CA GLU A 74 -19.48 16.59 -22.02
C GLU A 74 -19.38 18.10 -21.71
N ARG A 75 -20.13 18.57 -20.70
CA ARG A 75 -20.02 19.97 -20.25
C ARG A 75 -18.60 20.34 -19.81
N ARG A 76 -17.88 19.42 -19.15
CA ARG A 76 -16.48 19.63 -18.74
C ARG A 76 -15.51 19.62 -19.92
N GLN A 77 -15.81 18.88 -20.98
CA GLN A 77 -15.02 18.84 -22.21
C GLN A 77 -15.25 20.09 -23.07
N ASN A 78 -16.49 20.55 -23.17
CA ASN A 78 -16.85 21.72 -23.98
C ASN A 78 -16.41 23.04 -23.33
N ASN A 79 -16.32 23.12 -21.99
CA ASN A 79 -15.95 24.33 -21.26
C ASN A 79 -14.70 24.14 -20.36
N PRO A 80 -13.51 23.85 -20.93
CA PRO A 80 -12.31 23.58 -20.13
C PRO A 80 -11.82 24.83 -19.39
N GLU A 81 -11.92 26.02 -19.99
CA GLU A 81 -11.42 27.27 -19.40
C GLU A 81 -12.28 27.74 -18.22
N GLU A 82 -13.61 27.69 -18.34
CA GLU A 82 -14.50 28.02 -17.22
C GLU A 82 -14.24 27.13 -16.01
N ARG A 83 -13.96 25.84 -16.25
CA ARG A 83 -13.60 24.89 -15.20
C ARG A 83 -12.28 25.27 -14.54
N ARG A 84 -11.23 25.53 -15.32
CA ARG A 84 -9.94 25.97 -14.77
C ARG A 84 -10.09 27.25 -13.95
N LYS A 85 -10.88 28.22 -14.42
CA LYS A 85 -11.17 29.45 -13.68
C LYS A 85 -11.84 29.15 -12.34
N LYS A 86 -12.89 28.33 -12.32
CA LYS A 86 -13.56 27.90 -11.08
C LYS A 86 -12.63 27.12 -10.14
N ASP A 87 -11.79 26.24 -10.69
CA ASP A 87 -10.82 25.48 -9.91
C ASP A 87 -9.77 26.40 -9.27
N ARG A 88 -9.30 27.43 -9.98
CA ARG A 88 -8.42 28.47 -9.43
C ARG A 88 -9.11 29.26 -8.33
N GLU A 89 -10.32 29.77 -8.58
CA GLU A 89 -11.08 30.52 -7.57
C GLU A 89 -11.34 29.66 -6.33
N TYR A 90 -11.73 28.40 -6.51
CA TYR A 90 -11.92 27.45 -5.42
C TYR A 90 -10.62 27.23 -4.64
N PHE A 91 -9.49 27.05 -5.35
CA PHE A 91 -8.17 26.90 -4.72
C PHE A 91 -7.80 28.12 -3.88
N HIS A 92 -7.94 29.33 -4.42
CA HIS A 92 -7.64 30.57 -3.70
C HIS A 92 -8.54 30.76 -2.49
N ARG A 93 -9.85 30.54 -2.63
CA ARG A 93 -10.81 30.64 -1.51
C ARG A 93 -10.57 29.61 -0.41
N ASN A 94 -9.94 28.47 -0.72
CA ASN A 94 -9.73 27.38 0.23
C ASN A 94 -8.23 27.10 0.52
N ILE A 95 -7.35 28.06 0.26
CA ILE A 95 -5.90 27.85 0.36
C ILE A 95 -5.50 27.45 1.79
N GLU A 96 -6.05 28.12 2.81
CA GLU A 96 -5.73 27.82 4.21
C GLU A 96 -6.25 26.45 4.65
N LYS A 97 -7.49 26.11 4.30
CA LYS A 97 -8.04 24.76 4.59
C LYS A 97 -7.20 23.65 3.95
N ARG A 98 -6.68 23.89 2.74
CA ARG A 98 -5.77 22.94 2.06
C ARG A 98 -4.43 22.85 2.78
N ARG A 99 -3.85 23.98 3.20
CA ARG A 99 -2.61 24.03 3.99
C ARG A 99 -2.75 23.31 5.32
N GLU A 100 -3.85 23.53 6.03
CA GLU A 100 -4.18 22.83 7.29
C GLU A 100 -4.33 21.34 7.08
N SER A 101 -5.08 20.94 6.04
CA SER A 101 -5.25 19.52 5.70
C SER A 101 -3.92 18.87 5.34
N ALA A 102 -3.05 19.57 4.59
CA ALA A 102 -1.72 19.11 4.25
C ALA A 102 -0.81 19.00 5.50
N ARG A 103 -0.87 19.97 6.42
CA ARG A 103 -0.18 19.92 7.72
C ARG A 103 -0.65 18.71 8.54
N ARG A 104 -1.97 18.54 8.71
CA ARG A 104 -2.55 17.38 9.43
C ARG A 104 -2.13 16.05 8.79
N TYR A 105 -2.17 15.97 7.46
CA TYR A 105 -1.72 14.79 6.72
C TYR A 105 -0.24 14.52 6.96
N TYR A 106 0.61 15.54 6.87
CA TYR A 106 2.03 15.44 7.14
C TYR A 106 2.30 14.93 8.55
N TYR A 107 1.72 15.52 9.59
CA TYR A 107 1.94 15.10 10.97
C TYR A 107 1.44 13.68 11.25
N SER A 108 0.24 13.34 10.76
CA SER A 108 -0.32 11.98 10.92
C SER A 108 0.47 10.90 10.16
N HIS A 109 1.19 11.27 9.11
CA HIS A 109 1.95 10.34 8.26
C HIS A 109 3.45 10.58 8.29
N HIS A 110 3.95 11.35 9.26
CA HIS A 110 5.33 11.85 9.25
C HIS A 110 6.35 10.72 9.24
N SER A 111 6.17 9.72 10.11
CA SER A 111 7.02 8.53 10.19
C SER A 111 7.05 7.76 8.87
N LYS A 112 5.88 7.49 8.26
CA LYS A 112 5.74 6.81 6.97
C LYS A 112 6.44 7.57 5.84
N MET A 113 6.34 8.90 5.84
CA MET A 113 7.05 9.73 4.85
C MET A 113 8.55 9.68 5.04
N ILE A 114 9.05 9.79 6.27
CA ILE A 114 10.48 9.67 6.59
C ILE A 114 10.99 8.30 6.14
N GLU A 115 10.29 7.22 6.46
CA GLU A 115 10.70 5.86 6.09
C GLU A 115 10.76 5.68 4.57
N LYS A 116 9.72 6.15 3.85
CA LYS A 116 9.69 6.13 2.38
C LYS A 116 10.84 6.93 1.79
N HIS A 117 11.15 8.09 2.37
CA HIS A 117 12.27 8.92 1.97
C HIS A 117 13.60 8.21 2.22
N LYS A 118 13.84 7.69 3.44
CA LYS A 118 15.03 6.90 3.78
C LYS A 118 15.24 5.74 2.81
N ARG A 119 14.18 4.98 2.50
CA ARG A 119 14.24 3.87 1.54
C ARG A 119 14.60 4.34 0.13
N ARG A 120 14.02 5.44 -0.34
CA ARG A 120 14.37 6.04 -1.64
C ARG A 120 15.84 6.46 -1.69
N TRP A 121 16.30 7.16 -0.67
CA TRP A 121 17.70 7.62 -0.58
C TRP A 121 18.69 6.46 -0.48
N ALA A 122 18.38 5.41 0.30
CA ALA A 122 19.19 4.21 0.37
C ALA A 122 19.29 3.51 -1.01
N ARG A 123 18.18 3.48 -1.76
CA ARG A 123 18.14 2.97 -3.13
C ARG A 123 19.04 3.77 -4.06
N GLU A 124 18.90 5.09 -4.05
CA GLU A 124 19.71 5.97 -4.88
C GLU A 124 21.20 5.90 -4.52
N ARG A 125 21.52 5.83 -3.22
CA ARG A 125 22.90 5.65 -2.74
C ARG A 125 23.49 4.34 -3.23
N SER A 126 22.74 3.24 -3.13
CA SER A 126 23.20 1.92 -3.58
C SER A 126 23.47 1.92 -5.09
N LYS A 127 22.57 2.51 -5.89
CA LYS A 127 22.76 2.66 -7.34
C LYS A 127 24.00 3.49 -7.68
N ARG A 128 24.18 4.63 -7.00
CA ARG A 128 25.37 5.48 -7.18
C ARG A 128 26.65 4.74 -6.83
N GLN A 129 26.64 3.98 -5.73
CA GLN A 129 27.82 3.24 -5.28
C GLN A 129 28.23 2.17 -6.29
N ILE A 130 27.28 1.41 -6.86
CA ILE A 130 27.61 0.47 -7.95
C ILE A 130 28.14 1.19 -9.18
N SER A 131 27.52 2.31 -9.58
CA SER A 131 27.97 3.05 -10.76
C SER A 131 29.38 3.63 -10.61
N LEU A 132 29.77 3.98 -9.38
CA LEU A 132 31.06 4.59 -9.09
C LEU A 132 32.17 3.54 -8.89
N SER A 133 31.88 2.47 -8.15
CA SER A 133 32.85 1.45 -7.78
C SER A 133 32.22 0.05 -7.79
N PRO A 134 31.96 -0.53 -8.98
CA PRO A 134 31.34 -1.85 -9.10
C PRO A 134 32.18 -2.91 -8.38
N ASP A 135 33.51 -2.89 -8.55
CA ASP A 135 34.44 -3.85 -7.93
C ASP A 135 34.36 -3.87 -6.40
N ALA A 136 34.12 -2.71 -5.77
CA ALA A 136 33.99 -2.63 -4.33
C ALA A 136 32.70 -3.31 -3.85
N VAL A 137 31.61 -3.16 -4.59
CA VAL A 137 30.34 -3.84 -4.30
C VAL A 137 30.47 -5.35 -4.52
N PHE A 138 31.11 -5.77 -5.61
CA PHE A 138 31.39 -7.19 -5.87
C PHE A 138 32.20 -7.84 -4.74
N LYS A 139 33.28 -7.21 -4.28
CA LYS A 139 34.09 -7.71 -3.16
C LYS A 139 33.29 -7.81 -1.87
N LEU A 140 32.39 -6.86 -1.61
CA LEU A 140 31.54 -6.87 -0.43
C LEU A 140 30.55 -8.05 -0.50
N ILE A 141 29.92 -8.28 -1.65
CA ILE A 141 29.01 -9.41 -1.87
C ILE A 141 29.76 -10.74 -1.74
N ASP A 142 30.92 -10.90 -2.38
CA ASP A 142 31.75 -12.12 -2.28
C ASP A 142 32.13 -12.41 -0.82
N SER A 143 32.50 -11.37 -0.05
CA SER A 143 32.82 -11.53 1.38
C SER A 143 31.61 -11.93 2.25
N ALA A 144 30.39 -11.61 1.81
CA ALA A 144 29.17 -11.90 2.54
C ALA A 144 28.68 -13.35 2.34
N ILE A 145 29.16 -14.05 1.31
CA ILE A 145 28.75 -15.42 0.97
C ILE A 145 29.75 -16.41 1.56
N SER A 146 29.26 -17.53 2.09
CA SER A 146 30.13 -18.56 2.67
C SER A 146 31.05 -19.18 1.61
N ARG A 147 32.34 -19.25 1.92
CA ARG A 147 33.34 -19.93 1.07
C ARG A 147 33.16 -21.45 1.01
N SER A 148 32.33 -22.02 1.88
CA SER A 148 32.00 -23.45 1.90
C SER A 148 31.15 -23.89 0.70
N LEU A 149 30.53 -22.95 -0.02
CA LEU A 149 29.73 -23.27 -1.20
C LEU A 149 30.61 -23.55 -2.42
N PRO A 150 30.22 -24.50 -3.29
CA PRO A 150 30.89 -24.70 -4.58
C PRO A 150 31.01 -23.39 -5.36
N LYS A 151 32.10 -23.24 -6.13
CA LYS A 151 32.41 -21.99 -6.83
C LYS A 151 31.27 -21.54 -7.75
N PHE A 152 30.71 -22.45 -8.54
CA PHE A 152 29.62 -22.12 -9.48
C PHE A 152 28.37 -21.59 -8.76
N VAL A 153 27.93 -22.23 -7.67
CA VAL A 153 26.78 -21.79 -6.85
C VAL A 153 27.01 -20.38 -6.32
N ARG A 154 28.22 -20.12 -5.84
CA ARG A 154 28.58 -18.80 -5.31
C ARG A 154 28.57 -17.74 -6.41
N ASP A 155 29.15 -18.03 -7.57
CA ASP A 155 29.17 -17.09 -8.70
C ASP A 155 27.73 -16.74 -9.16
N ASP A 156 26.83 -17.73 -9.21
CA ASP A 156 25.40 -17.51 -9.49
C ASP A 156 24.74 -16.61 -8.44
N ILE A 157 24.93 -16.90 -7.15
CA ILE A 157 24.36 -16.12 -6.05
C ILE A 157 24.93 -14.68 -6.07
N ILE A 158 26.24 -14.52 -6.30
CA ILE A 158 26.87 -13.20 -6.44
C ILE A 158 26.21 -12.43 -7.58
N SER A 159 26.03 -13.05 -8.75
CA SER A 159 25.41 -12.42 -9.91
C SER A 159 23.98 -11.95 -9.61
N ALA A 160 23.18 -12.79 -8.94
CA ALA A 160 21.81 -12.48 -8.54
C ALA A 160 21.75 -11.33 -7.51
N MET A 161 22.68 -11.32 -6.55
CA MET A 161 22.79 -10.23 -5.59
C MET A 161 23.19 -8.92 -6.27
N CYS A 162 24.15 -8.93 -7.20
CA CYS A 162 24.55 -7.74 -7.96
C CYS A 162 23.37 -7.14 -8.75
N LEU A 163 22.59 -7.98 -9.42
CA LEU A 163 21.36 -7.56 -10.09
C LEU A 163 20.35 -6.93 -9.11
N ALA A 164 20.15 -7.55 -7.95
CA ALA A 164 19.25 -7.01 -6.93
C ALA A 164 19.70 -5.65 -6.39
N VAL A 165 21.01 -5.39 -6.27
CA VAL A 165 21.53 -4.07 -5.86
C VAL A 165 21.36 -3.04 -7.00
N LEU A 166 21.57 -3.43 -8.27
CA LEU A 166 21.33 -2.57 -9.44
C LEU A 166 19.86 -2.15 -9.57
N ASP A 167 18.95 -3.10 -9.36
CA ASP A 167 17.51 -2.83 -9.30
C ASP A 167 17.14 -2.00 -8.07
N GLY A 168 18.00 -1.95 -7.07
CA GLY A 168 17.78 -1.26 -5.81
C GLY A 168 16.72 -1.95 -4.95
N GLN A 169 16.62 -3.28 -5.09
CA GLN A 169 15.88 -4.17 -4.20
C GLN A 169 16.73 -4.52 -2.97
N LEU A 170 18.03 -4.75 -3.19
CA LEU A 170 19.04 -4.97 -2.15
C LEU A 170 19.84 -3.69 -1.91
N PHE A 171 20.02 -3.30 -0.65
CA PHE A 171 20.85 -2.15 -0.28
C PHE A 171 22.24 -2.62 0.15
N VAL A 172 23.29 -1.85 -0.19
CA VAL A 172 24.68 -2.19 0.13
C VAL A 172 24.87 -2.42 1.64
N GLU A 173 24.22 -1.59 2.45
CA GLU A 173 24.23 -1.65 3.92
C GLU A 173 23.64 -2.96 4.49
N ASN A 174 22.79 -3.65 3.72
CA ASN A 174 22.06 -4.85 4.15
C ASN A 174 22.53 -6.14 3.45
N ILE A 175 23.60 -6.09 2.65
CA ILE A 175 24.11 -7.24 1.89
C ILE A 175 24.31 -8.46 2.79
N THR A 176 25.00 -8.30 3.92
CA THR A 176 25.31 -9.40 4.85
C THR A 176 24.07 -10.00 5.51
N LYS A 177 23.05 -9.18 5.79
CA LYS A 177 21.79 -9.62 6.41
C LYS A 177 20.91 -10.38 5.43
N GLU A 178 20.92 -9.97 4.16
CA GLU A 178 20.04 -10.54 3.14
C GLU A 178 20.68 -11.64 2.30
N ALA A 179 22.01 -11.81 2.33
CA ALA A 179 22.73 -12.88 1.61
C ALA A 179 22.11 -14.27 1.82
N LYS A 180 21.70 -14.59 3.06
CA LYS A 180 21.03 -15.87 3.39
C LYS A 180 19.74 -16.11 2.60
N LYS A 181 18.99 -15.05 2.27
CA LYS A 181 17.76 -15.16 1.47
C LYS A 181 18.08 -15.56 0.03
N PHE A 182 19.16 -15.04 -0.54
CA PHE A 182 19.59 -15.39 -1.90
C PHE A 182 20.12 -16.83 -1.96
N VAL A 183 20.88 -17.27 -0.95
CA VAL A 183 21.28 -18.69 -0.82
C VAL A 183 20.05 -19.60 -0.73
N SER A 184 19.07 -19.24 0.11
CA SER A 184 17.83 -20.00 0.23
C SER A 184 16.99 -19.98 -1.05
N ALA A 185 16.98 -18.87 -1.80
CA ALA A 185 16.25 -18.76 -3.06
C ALA A 185 16.89 -19.64 -4.14
N TYR A 186 18.22 -19.62 -4.25
CA TYR A 186 18.98 -20.50 -5.13
C TYR A 186 18.69 -21.96 -4.79
N ASN A 187 18.84 -22.35 -3.52
CA ASN A 187 18.54 -23.71 -3.11
C ASN A 187 17.10 -24.10 -3.44
N ARG A 188 16.12 -23.21 -3.30
CA ARG A 188 14.72 -23.51 -3.65
C ARG A 188 14.51 -23.73 -5.16
N GLU A 189 15.23 -22.99 -6.00
CA GLU A 189 15.13 -23.08 -7.46
C GLU A 189 15.84 -24.34 -7.99
N TYR A 190 16.94 -24.72 -7.35
CA TYR A 190 17.81 -25.82 -7.79
C TYR A 190 17.74 -27.08 -6.87
N ASP A 191 16.84 -27.15 -5.88
CA ASP A 191 16.65 -28.31 -4.97
C ASP A 191 16.24 -29.59 -5.71
N HIS A 192 15.86 -29.46 -6.99
CA HIS A 192 15.51 -30.57 -7.87
C HIS A 192 16.71 -31.46 -8.23
N PHE A 193 17.95 -30.99 -8.05
CA PHE A 193 19.16 -31.75 -8.39
C PHE A 193 19.74 -32.56 -7.22
N LYS A 194 18.90 -33.05 -6.30
CA LYS A 194 19.37 -34.06 -5.34
C LYS A 194 19.84 -35.27 -6.13
N THR A 195 21.15 -35.52 -6.10
CA THR A 195 21.75 -36.73 -6.67
C THR A 195 21.29 -37.91 -5.84
N ILE A 196 20.17 -38.51 -6.23
CA ILE A 196 19.72 -39.80 -5.70
C ILE A 196 20.58 -40.84 -6.40
N SER A 197 21.34 -41.61 -5.64
CA SER A 197 22.07 -42.76 -6.20
C SER A 197 21.08 -43.73 -6.83
N LEU A 198 21.41 -44.30 -8.00
CA LEU A 198 20.52 -45.23 -8.70
C LEU A 198 20.15 -46.44 -7.84
N ASP A 199 21.05 -46.84 -6.94
CA ASP A 199 20.89 -47.95 -6.00
C ASP A 199 20.17 -47.55 -4.69
N ALA A 200 19.80 -46.28 -4.51
CA ALA A 200 19.03 -45.88 -3.34
C ALA A 200 17.59 -46.41 -3.45
N PRO A 201 17.02 -46.96 -2.37
CA PRO A 201 15.63 -47.36 -2.34
C PRO A 201 14.73 -46.13 -2.53
N LEU A 202 13.74 -46.23 -3.42
CA LEU A 202 12.77 -45.17 -3.61
C LEU A 202 11.89 -45.02 -2.36
N ALA A 203 11.76 -43.79 -1.87
CA ALA A 203 10.82 -43.48 -0.81
C ALA A 203 9.38 -43.84 -1.24
N GLY A 204 8.70 -44.69 -0.46
CA GLY A 204 7.33 -45.15 -0.74
C GLY A 204 7.20 -46.42 -1.57
N HIS A 205 8.32 -47.05 -1.96
CA HIS A 205 8.32 -48.37 -2.59
C HIS A 205 9.18 -49.35 -1.76
N ASP A 206 8.70 -50.58 -1.61
CA ASP A 206 9.33 -51.59 -0.75
C ASP A 206 10.59 -52.15 -1.43
N GLY A 207 11.75 -51.57 -1.12
CA GLY A 207 13.06 -52.02 -1.60
C GLY A 207 13.38 -51.77 -3.08
N LEU A 208 12.45 -51.22 -3.86
CA LEU A 208 12.67 -50.92 -5.28
C LEU A 208 13.65 -49.76 -5.46
N THR A 209 14.70 -49.99 -6.24
CA THR A 209 15.69 -48.97 -6.59
C THR A 209 15.26 -48.18 -7.83
N LEU A 210 15.90 -47.02 -8.06
CA LEU A 210 15.68 -46.27 -9.31
C LEU A 210 16.20 -47.08 -10.51
N LEU A 211 17.21 -47.91 -10.29
CA LEU A 211 17.80 -48.80 -11.29
C LEU A 211 16.80 -49.87 -11.74
N ASP A 212 16.02 -50.45 -10.83
CA ASP A 212 14.96 -51.42 -11.15
C ASP A 212 13.87 -50.81 -12.02
N LYS A 213 13.48 -49.55 -11.77
CA LYS A 213 12.51 -48.81 -12.60
C LYS A 213 13.03 -48.51 -14.01
N LEU A 214 14.34 -48.32 -14.17
CA LEU A 214 14.96 -48.08 -15.48
C LEU A 214 15.17 -49.39 -16.26
N ALA A 215 15.49 -50.48 -15.56
CA ALA A 215 15.64 -51.81 -16.15
C ALA A 215 14.29 -52.38 -16.59
N ASP A 216 13.22 -52.15 -15.83
CA ASP A 216 11.89 -52.62 -16.17
C ASP A 216 10.79 -51.57 -15.85
N PRO A 217 10.37 -50.76 -16.84
CA PRO A 217 9.47 -49.64 -16.63
C PRO A 217 8.03 -50.05 -16.24
N GLN A 218 7.72 -51.34 -16.21
CA GLN A 218 6.41 -51.88 -15.81
C GLN A 218 6.28 -52.05 -14.28
N LEU A 219 7.40 -52.14 -13.54
CA LEU A 219 7.40 -52.47 -12.10
C LEU A 219 6.86 -51.36 -11.16
N GLY A 220 6.63 -50.15 -11.69
CA GLY A 220 6.12 -49.01 -10.91
C GLY A 220 4.64 -48.66 -11.13
N ARG A 221 3.89 -49.45 -11.91
CA ARG A 221 2.45 -49.23 -12.19
C ARG A 221 1.58 -50.11 -11.30
N GLN A 222 1.42 -49.75 -10.04
CA GLN A 222 0.33 -50.21 -9.18
C GLN A 222 -0.32 -49.00 -8.52
#